data_AF-A0A7J6S6G8-F1
#
_entry.id   AF-A0A7J6S6G8-F1
#
_cell.length_a   1.000
_cell.length_b   1.000
_cell.length_c   1.000
_cell.angle_alpha   90.00
_cell.angle_beta   90.00
_cell.angle_gamma   90.00
#
_symmetry.space_group_name_H-M   'P 1'
#
loop_
_entity.id
_entity.type
_entity.pdbx_description
1 polymer ?
#
loop_
_entity_poly.entity_id
_entity_poly.type
_entity_poly.pdbx_seq_one_letter_code
_entity_poly.pdbx_strand_id
1 'polypeptide(L)'
;HTWPLVCYDHSLWYERGSMRLDTSRVTENVPAGDLKLTPPNPRPSVSIHVVRWANPEAANEWDFPSWGETGSTISDAYIVSLLGELYRRVGPDYEVLTTYVKCSAELDKISERAIACQLTGRHRAGMYFLWVCEFEDSCNPNIGGFVARDPFFNLLTRMEAIGICTRFPHTSHLHRTIVAKDLYSHLCLQEDLRLPKCVK
;
A
#
# COMPACT_ATOMS: atom_id res chain seq x y z
N HIS A 1 9.97 29.58 -17.65
CA HIS A 1 8.79 28.79 -17.27
C HIS A 1 8.47 29.10 -15.81
N THR A 2 7.33 29.72 -15.55
CA THR A 2 6.85 30.06 -14.19
C THR A 2 6.18 28.82 -13.61
N TRP A 3 6.80 28.21 -12.61
CA TRP A 3 6.21 27.11 -11.87
C TRP A 3 5.21 27.69 -10.87
N PRO A 4 3.96 27.22 -10.87
CA PRO A 4 2.99 27.66 -9.88
C PRO A 4 3.36 27.12 -8.49
N LEU A 5 3.20 27.98 -7.50
CA LEU A 5 3.53 27.73 -6.10
C LEU A 5 2.32 27.11 -5.40
N VAL A 6 2.44 25.90 -4.87
CA VAL A 6 1.37 25.29 -4.06
C VAL A 6 1.59 25.62 -2.59
N CYS A 7 0.56 26.17 -1.94
CA CYS A 7 0.52 26.40 -0.50
C CYS A 7 -0.42 25.37 0.15
N TYR A 8 0.10 24.65 1.13
CA TYR A 8 -0.64 23.66 1.90
C TYR A 8 -1.37 24.37 3.05
N ASP A 9 -2.71 24.52 2.98
CA ASP A 9 -3.51 25.29 3.95
C ASP A 9 -4.18 24.42 5.04
N HIS A 10 -4.29 23.11 4.80
CA HIS A 10 -4.95 22.19 5.72
C HIS A 10 -4.01 21.67 6.82
N SER A 11 -4.45 21.69 8.08
CA SER A 11 -3.62 21.26 9.20
C SER A 11 -3.32 19.75 9.27
N LEU A 12 -3.69 18.95 8.26
CA LEU A 12 -3.53 17.48 8.23
C LEU A 12 -2.49 17.01 7.21
N TRP A 13 -1.67 17.92 6.67
CA TRP A 13 -0.55 17.54 5.82
C TRP A 13 0.60 16.99 6.67
N TYR A 14 1.33 16.01 6.14
CA TYR A 14 2.49 15.38 6.79
C TYR A 14 3.65 15.33 5.79
N GLU A 15 4.87 15.60 6.27
CA GLU A 15 6.10 15.36 5.50
C GLU A 15 6.40 13.86 5.42
N ARG A 16 7.22 13.48 4.43
CA ARG A 16 7.85 12.15 4.38
C ARG A 16 8.63 11.98 5.68
N GLY A 17 8.23 11.05 6.56
CA GLY A 17 8.85 10.97 7.90
C GLY A 17 7.90 10.99 9.08
N SER A 18 6.58 11.16 8.85
CA SER A 18 5.52 11.27 9.88
C SER A 18 5.45 12.58 10.65
N MET A 19 6.30 13.57 10.36
CA MET A 19 6.14 14.88 10.99
C MET A 19 5.00 15.64 10.32
N ARG A 20 4.11 16.22 11.13
CA ARG A 20 3.05 17.11 10.65
C ARG A 20 3.72 18.24 9.86
N LEU A 21 3.29 18.42 8.61
CA LEU A 21 3.86 19.40 7.70
C LEU A 21 3.61 20.79 8.29
N ASP A 22 4.69 21.54 8.48
CA ASP A 22 4.57 22.93 8.91
C ASP A 22 4.04 23.75 7.72
N THR A 23 2.73 23.96 7.71
CA THR A 23 2.01 24.70 6.68
C THR A 23 2.46 26.16 6.55
N SER A 24 3.28 26.67 7.47
CA SER A 24 3.85 28.02 7.38
C SER A 24 5.01 28.13 6.38
N ARG A 25 5.56 27.01 5.88
CA ARG A 25 6.85 27.02 5.15
C ARG A 25 6.95 26.19 3.87
N VAL A 26 5.97 25.36 3.53
CA VAL A 26 6.11 24.50 2.36
C VAL A 26 5.47 25.14 1.14
N THR A 27 6.35 25.63 0.27
CA THR A 27 5.99 26.07 -1.08
C THR A 27 6.70 25.15 -2.05
N GLU A 28 5.94 24.36 -2.79
CA GLU A 28 6.49 23.40 -3.75
C GLU A 28 6.25 23.91 -5.17
N ASN A 29 7.29 23.85 -6.01
CA ASN A 29 7.16 24.10 -7.43
C ASN A 29 6.51 22.88 -8.07
N VAL A 30 5.23 23.00 -8.39
CA VAL A 30 4.48 21.91 -9.01
C VAL A 30 4.38 22.16 -10.52
N PRO A 31 4.61 21.14 -11.37
CA PRO A 31 4.36 21.29 -12.80
C PRO A 31 2.95 21.79 -13.09
N ALA A 32 2.83 22.75 -14.01
CA ALA A 32 1.53 23.35 -14.32
C ALA A 32 0.50 22.33 -14.86
N GLY A 33 0.96 21.21 -15.42
CA GLY A 33 0.10 20.09 -15.84
C GLY A 33 -0.46 19.25 -14.68
N ASP A 34 0.15 19.36 -13.50
CA ASP A 34 -0.23 18.61 -12.31
C ASP A 34 -1.25 19.42 -11.48
N LEU A 35 -1.31 20.73 -11.71
CA LEU A 35 -2.34 21.59 -11.15
C LEU A 35 -3.66 21.42 -11.88
N LYS A 36 -4.65 20.93 -11.14
CA LYS A 36 -6.04 20.93 -11.58
C LYS A 36 -6.68 22.28 -11.23
N LEU A 37 -6.62 23.23 -12.15
CA LEU A 37 -7.30 24.54 -12.02
C LEU A 37 -8.84 24.41 -12.12
N THR A 38 -9.30 23.35 -12.77
CA THR A 38 -10.69 22.89 -12.75
C THR A 38 -10.82 21.73 -11.76
N PRO A 39 -11.93 21.60 -11.01
CA PRO A 39 -12.15 20.46 -10.15
C PRO A 39 -11.91 19.17 -10.95
N PRO A 40 -11.22 18.17 -10.36
CA PRO A 40 -10.90 16.93 -11.06
C PRO A 40 -12.14 16.37 -11.74
N ASN A 41 -11.93 15.69 -12.88
CA ASN A 41 -12.93 14.84 -13.50
C ASN A 41 -13.71 14.15 -12.37
N PRO A 42 -15.05 14.31 -12.27
CA PRO A 42 -15.80 13.92 -11.08
C PRO A 42 -15.68 12.43 -10.75
N ARG A 43 -15.11 11.63 -11.66
CA ARG A 43 -14.67 10.26 -11.41
C ARG A 43 -13.31 10.00 -12.08
N PRO A 44 -12.24 9.73 -11.31
CA PRO A 44 -10.96 9.28 -11.86
C PRO A 44 -11.10 7.92 -12.55
N SER A 45 -10.18 7.58 -13.45
CA SER A 45 -10.17 6.23 -14.05
C SER A 45 -9.89 5.15 -13.02
N VAL A 46 -9.04 5.43 -12.03
CA VAL A 46 -8.62 4.45 -11.01
C VAL A 46 -8.73 5.02 -9.60
N SER A 47 -9.29 4.24 -8.68
CA SER A 47 -9.22 4.46 -7.24
C SER A 47 -8.43 3.35 -6.58
N ILE A 48 -7.46 3.73 -5.76
CA ILE A 48 -6.59 2.78 -5.07
C ILE A 48 -6.83 2.90 -3.57
N HIS A 49 -7.25 1.81 -2.94
CA HIS A 49 -7.21 1.67 -1.49
C HIS A 49 -5.85 1.15 -1.08
N VAL A 50 -5.10 1.97 -0.35
CA VAL A 50 -3.79 1.63 0.18
C VAL A 50 -3.93 1.30 1.66
N VAL A 51 -3.49 0.13 2.09
CA VAL A 51 -3.37 -0.20 3.53
C VAL A 51 -1.90 -0.30 3.88
N ARG A 52 -1.48 0.42 4.92
CA ARG A 52 -0.08 0.45 5.36
C ARG A 52 0.02 0.66 6.87
N TRP A 53 1.21 0.39 7.41
CA TRP A 53 1.45 0.57 8.83
C TRP A 53 1.43 2.04 9.25
N ALA A 54 0.78 2.34 10.37
CA ALA A 54 0.82 3.63 11.03
C ALA A 54 1.99 3.63 12.01
N ASN A 55 3.04 4.40 11.71
CA ASN A 55 4.01 4.77 12.72
C ASN A 55 3.75 6.24 13.10
N PRO A 56 3.28 6.51 14.33
CA PRO A 56 2.98 7.87 14.77
C PRO A 56 4.24 8.68 15.11
N GLU A 57 5.40 8.03 15.24
CA GLU A 57 6.63 8.65 15.75
C GLU A 57 7.72 8.83 14.67
N ALA A 58 7.67 8.08 13.58
CA ALA A 58 8.59 8.22 12.45
C ALA A 58 8.01 7.64 11.15
N ALA A 59 8.65 7.89 10.01
CA ALA A 59 8.40 7.09 8.80
C ALA A 59 8.72 5.62 9.04
N ASN A 60 8.04 4.73 8.32
CA ASN A 60 8.40 3.32 8.29
C ASN A 60 9.59 3.13 7.35
N GLU A 61 10.77 3.57 7.77
CA GLU A 61 12.01 3.35 7.04
C GLU A 61 12.54 1.95 7.37
N TRP A 62 11.92 0.96 6.73
CA TRP A 62 12.41 -0.43 6.71
C TRP A 62 13.52 -0.56 5.68
N ASP A 63 14.56 0.26 5.84
CA ASP A 63 15.64 0.44 4.89
C ASP A 63 16.89 -0.29 5.40
N PHE A 64 16.83 -1.61 5.36
CA PHE A 64 18.03 -2.40 5.50
C PHE A 64 18.83 -2.25 4.20
N PRO A 65 20.15 -1.97 4.25
CA PRO A 65 20.97 -1.78 3.04
C PRO A 65 20.88 -2.92 2.02
N SER A 66 20.52 -4.14 2.46
CA SER A 66 20.31 -5.30 1.60
C SER A 66 19.02 -5.26 0.76
N TRP A 67 18.11 -4.34 1.00
CA TRP A 67 16.81 -4.25 0.33
C TRP A 67 16.81 -3.24 -0.84
N GLY A 68 17.94 -2.55 -1.06
CA GLY A 68 18.13 -1.59 -2.15
C GLY A 68 17.57 -0.20 -1.85
N GLU A 69 17.70 0.73 -2.80
CA GLU A 69 17.40 2.17 -2.63
C GLU A 69 15.93 2.48 -2.29
N THR A 70 15.01 1.56 -2.58
CA THR A 70 13.58 1.71 -2.29
C THR A 70 13.16 1.08 -0.96
N GLY A 71 14.08 0.42 -0.25
CA GLY A 71 13.78 -0.31 0.98
C GLY A 71 12.79 -1.46 0.78
N SER A 72 12.17 -1.89 1.88
CA SER A 72 11.15 -2.93 1.86
C SER A 72 9.82 -2.51 1.24
N THR A 73 9.01 -3.49 0.83
CA THR A 73 7.66 -3.24 0.31
C THR A 73 6.74 -2.55 1.32
N ILE A 74 7.01 -2.69 2.62
CA ILE A 74 6.23 -2.00 3.68
C ILE A 74 6.75 -0.60 3.97
N SER A 75 7.88 -0.21 3.37
CA SER A 75 8.50 1.09 3.63
C SER A 75 7.81 2.24 2.92
N ASP A 76 7.89 3.42 3.53
CA ASP A 76 7.41 4.67 2.96
C ASP A 76 8.07 4.95 1.59
N ALA A 77 9.37 4.67 1.47
CA ALA A 77 10.15 4.89 0.25
C ALA A 77 9.62 4.06 -0.93
N TYR A 78 9.32 2.77 -0.69
CA TYR A 78 8.76 1.89 -1.71
C TYR A 78 7.39 2.36 -2.16
N ILE A 79 6.49 2.65 -1.22
CA ILE A 79 5.11 3.07 -1.52
C ILE A 79 5.11 4.36 -2.34
N VAL A 80 5.92 5.35 -1.93
CA VAL A 80 6.05 6.62 -2.67
C VAL A 80 6.63 6.38 -4.06
N SER A 81 7.67 5.56 -4.18
CA SER A 81 8.29 5.25 -5.48
C SER A 81 7.31 4.54 -6.42
N LEU A 82 6.51 3.61 -5.91
CA LEU A 82 5.47 2.91 -6.67
C LEU A 82 4.36 3.86 -7.11
N LEU A 83 3.87 4.72 -6.22
CA LEU A 83 2.85 5.72 -6.58
C LEU A 83 3.39 6.79 -7.53
N GLY A 84 4.68 7.15 -7.42
CA GLY A 84 5.37 8.01 -8.37
C GLY A 84 5.49 7.37 -9.75
N GLU A 85 5.78 6.07 -9.83
CA GLU A 85 5.78 5.33 -11.08
C GLU A 85 4.37 5.22 -11.69
N LEU A 86 3.35 5.00 -10.85
CA LEU A 86 1.96 5.07 -11.28
C LEU A 86 1.67 6.44 -11.90
N TYR A 87 2.00 7.52 -11.19
CA TYR A 87 1.83 8.89 -11.68
C TYR A 87 2.52 9.11 -13.04
N ARG A 88 3.76 8.65 -13.20
CA ARG A 88 4.48 8.75 -14.49
C ARG A 88 3.78 8.05 -15.65
N ARG A 89 3.02 6.98 -15.37
CA ARG A 89 2.31 6.19 -16.40
C ARG A 89 0.90 6.65 -16.69
N VAL A 90 0.13 6.99 -15.66
CA VAL A 90 -1.31 7.30 -15.79
C VAL A 90 -1.62 8.79 -15.59
N GLY A 91 -0.62 9.60 -15.22
CA GLY A 91 -0.81 11.00 -14.87
C GLY A 91 -1.72 11.16 -13.66
N PRO A 92 -2.39 12.31 -13.50
CA PRO A 92 -3.24 12.59 -12.35
C PRO A 92 -4.66 11.98 -12.43
N ASP A 93 -4.88 10.95 -13.26
CA ASP A 93 -6.19 10.30 -13.47
C ASP A 93 -6.45 9.13 -12.49
N TYR A 94 -6.01 9.30 -11.25
CA TYR A 94 -6.25 8.36 -10.17
C TYR A 94 -6.45 9.09 -8.83
N GLU A 95 -7.05 8.38 -7.87
CA GLU A 95 -7.11 8.79 -6.47
C GLU A 95 -6.56 7.66 -5.58
N VAL A 96 -6.07 8.05 -4.40
CA VAL A 96 -5.56 7.12 -3.39
C VAL A 96 -6.27 7.39 -2.07
N LEU A 97 -6.89 6.36 -1.51
CA LEU A 97 -7.42 6.37 -0.15
C LEU A 97 -6.52 5.50 0.72
N THR A 98 -5.80 6.13 1.65
CA THR A 98 -4.87 5.43 2.53
C THR A 98 -5.51 5.12 3.88
N THR A 99 -5.42 3.87 4.32
CA THR A 99 -5.79 3.40 5.65
C THR A 99 -4.53 3.00 6.41
N TYR A 100 -4.41 3.53 7.62
CA TYR A 100 -3.28 3.30 8.51
C TYR A 100 -3.68 2.33 9.62
N VAL A 101 -2.83 1.34 9.91
CA VAL A 101 -3.05 0.34 10.96
C VAL A 101 -1.82 0.14 11.85
N LYS A 102 -2.04 -0.16 13.13
CA LYS A 102 -1.00 -0.35 14.15
C LYS A 102 -0.94 -1.76 14.72
N CYS A 103 -1.89 -2.63 14.36
CA CYS A 103 -1.89 -4.03 14.74
C CYS A 103 -2.90 -4.82 13.91
N SER A 104 -2.81 -6.15 13.96
CA SER A 104 -3.72 -7.08 13.28
C SER A 104 -5.19 -6.84 13.60
N ALA A 105 -5.52 -6.51 14.85
CA ALA A 105 -6.90 -6.31 15.30
C ALA A 105 -7.58 -5.07 14.68
N GLU A 106 -6.81 -4.14 14.10
CA GLU A 106 -7.37 -2.99 13.40
C GLU A 106 -7.82 -3.33 11.98
N LEU A 107 -7.33 -4.42 11.39
CA LEU A 107 -7.76 -4.87 10.06
C LEU A 107 -9.24 -5.22 10.03
N ASP A 108 -9.76 -5.78 11.12
CA ASP A 108 -11.19 -6.11 11.25
C ASP A 108 -12.07 -4.85 11.40
N LYS A 109 -11.49 -3.71 11.80
CA LYS A 109 -12.20 -2.42 11.91
C LYS A 109 -12.35 -1.73 10.55
N ILE A 110 -11.61 -2.16 9.53
CA ILE A 110 -11.72 -1.59 8.18
C ILE A 110 -13.05 -2.04 7.59
N SER A 111 -13.95 -1.07 7.37
CA SER A 111 -15.26 -1.31 6.74
C SER A 111 -15.15 -1.25 5.23
N GLU A 112 -15.36 -2.39 4.57
CA GLU A 112 -15.37 -2.51 3.11
C GLU A 112 -16.43 -1.58 2.48
N ARG A 113 -17.59 -1.44 3.12
CA ARG A 113 -18.66 -0.54 2.67
C ARG A 113 -18.25 0.93 2.75
N ALA A 114 -17.62 1.35 3.85
CA ALA A 114 -17.16 2.72 4.00
C ALA A 114 -16.08 3.07 2.96
N ILE A 115 -15.17 2.13 2.69
CA ILE A 115 -14.15 2.30 1.64
C ILE A 115 -14.83 2.38 0.26
N ALA A 116 -15.74 1.47 -0.07
CA ALA A 116 -16.46 1.46 -1.34
C ALA A 116 -17.22 2.75 -1.65
N CYS A 117 -17.76 3.40 -0.62
CA CYS A 117 -18.46 4.69 -0.76
C CYS A 117 -17.50 5.87 -0.99
N GLN A 118 -16.25 5.77 -0.55
CA GLN A 118 -15.24 6.81 -0.71
C GLN A 118 -14.47 6.70 -2.03
N LEU A 119 -14.34 5.50 -2.60
CA LEU A 119 -13.68 5.29 -3.89
C LEU A 119 -14.61 5.68 -5.05
N THR A 120 -14.32 6.79 -5.74
CA THR A 120 -15.15 7.40 -6.78
C THR A 120 -14.82 6.95 -8.21
N GLY A 121 -13.68 6.30 -8.40
CA GLY A 121 -13.12 5.94 -9.69
C GLY A 121 -13.79 4.74 -10.36
N ARG A 122 -13.60 4.66 -11.68
CA ARG A 122 -14.23 3.61 -12.53
C ARG A 122 -13.70 2.22 -12.22
N HIS A 123 -12.39 2.12 -11.97
CA HIS A 123 -11.72 0.89 -11.57
C HIS A 123 -11.23 1.03 -10.13
N ARG A 124 -11.41 -0.02 -9.32
CA ARG A 124 -10.99 -0.03 -7.91
C ARG A 124 -9.93 -1.10 -7.69
N ALA A 125 -8.86 -0.74 -7.00
CA ALA A 125 -7.77 -1.63 -6.67
C ALA A 125 -7.41 -1.54 -5.19
N GLY A 126 -7.05 -2.67 -4.59
CA GLY A 126 -6.46 -2.75 -3.25
C GLY A 126 -4.95 -2.97 -3.35
N MET A 127 -4.18 -2.22 -2.56
CA MET A 127 -2.74 -2.39 -2.40
C MET A 127 -2.41 -2.43 -0.91
N TYR A 128 -1.89 -3.57 -0.44
CA TYR A 128 -1.66 -3.82 0.98
C TYR A 128 -0.17 -3.96 1.24
N PHE A 129 0.40 -2.94 1.91
CA PHE A 129 1.82 -2.86 2.28
C PHE A 129 1.98 -3.21 3.75
N LEU A 130 1.76 -4.49 4.06
CA LEU A 130 1.86 -5.05 5.40
C LEU A 130 2.70 -6.33 5.35
N TRP A 131 3.41 -6.63 6.43
CA TRP A 131 4.20 -7.83 6.57
C TRP A 131 3.35 -8.93 7.20
N VAL A 132 2.86 -9.84 6.36
CA VAL A 132 2.01 -10.94 6.79
C VAL A 132 2.87 -12.11 7.24
N CYS A 133 2.64 -12.59 8.46
CA CYS A 133 3.34 -13.73 9.01
C CYS A 133 2.38 -14.67 9.77
N GLU A 134 2.73 -15.97 9.78
CA GLU A 134 2.01 -17.00 10.55
C GLU A 134 2.32 -16.89 12.05
N PHE A 135 3.58 -16.58 12.37
CA PHE A 135 4.08 -16.43 13.73
C PHE A 135 4.69 -15.04 13.86
N GLU A 136 4.49 -14.40 15.02
CA GLU A 136 5.20 -13.16 15.34
C GLU A 136 6.70 -13.47 15.32
N ASP A 137 7.43 -12.82 14.40
CA ASP A 137 8.88 -12.91 14.36
C ASP A 137 9.39 -12.10 15.56
N SER A 138 9.49 -12.77 16.71
CA SER A 138 9.72 -12.21 18.05
C SER A 138 11.09 -11.54 18.22
N CYS A 139 11.81 -11.25 17.13
CA CYS A 139 13.11 -10.62 17.18
C CYS A 139 13.04 -9.16 17.69
N ASN A 140 11.92 -8.45 17.54
CA ASN A 140 11.71 -7.16 18.20
C ASN A 140 10.21 -6.73 18.18
N PRO A 141 9.54 -6.58 19.34
CA PRO A 141 8.14 -6.14 19.42
C PRO A 141 7.88 -4.70 18.94
N ASN A 142 8.95 -3.92 18.68
CA ASN A 142 8.87 -2.60 18.06
C ASN A 142 8.94 -2.65 16.52
N ILE A 143 8.94 -3.84 15.89
CA ILE A 143 8.93 -3.96 14.44
C ILE A 143 7.53 -3.72 13.89
N GLY A 144 7.27 -2.45 13.55
CA GLY A 144 6.06 -2.04 12.85
C GLY A 144 5.88 -2.73 11.50
N GLY A 145 4.64 -3.04 11.14
CA GLY A 145 4.28 -3.59 9.84
C GLY A 145 3.83 -5.05 9.90
N PHE A 146 4.12 -5.76 10.99
CA PHE A 146 3.64 -7.12 11.19
C PHE A 146 2.12 -7.17 11.33
N VAL A 147 1.50 -8.09 10.61
CA VAL A 147 0.10 -8.48 10.77
C VAL A 147 -0.06 -9.98 10.70
N ALA A 148 -0.98 -10.50 11.51
CA ALA A 148 -1.34 -11.91 11.51
C ALA A 148 -2.02 -12.30 10.19
N ARG A 149 -1.66 -13.49 9.72
CA ARG A 149 -2.16 -14.07 8.47
C ARG A 149 -3.68 -14.01 8.32
N ASP A 150 -4.43 -14.53 9.29
CA ASP A 150 -5.86 -14.72 9.12
C ASP A 150 -6.65 -13.39 9.05
N PRO A 151 -6.43 -12.41 9.96
CA PRO A 151 -7.02 -11.08 9.83
C PRO A 151 -6.67 -10.40 8.49
N PHE A 152 -5.44 -10.55 8.02
CA PHE A 152 -5.00 -10.00 6.74
C PHE A 152 -5.76 -10.59 5.56
N PHE A 153 -5.80 -11.92 5.43
CA PHE A 153 -6.50 -12.54 4.30
C PHE A 153 -8.02 -12.40 4.40
N ASN A 154 -8.58 -12.28 5.61
CA ASN A 154 -9.98 -11.96 5.80
C ASN A 154 -10.30 -10.57 5.21
N LEU A 155 -9.47 -9.56 5.50
CA LEU A 155 -9.59 -8.23 4.89
C LEU A 155 -9.55 -8.30 3.36
N LEU A 156 -8.53 -8.95 2.78
CA LEU A 156 -8.41 -9.06 1.31
C LEU A 156 -9.65 -9.70 0.70
N THR A 157 -10.16 -10.78 1.30
CA THR A 157 -11.35 -11.49 0.82
C THR A 157 -12.59 -10.59 0.86
N ARG A 158 -12.80 -9.86 1.97
CA ARG A 158 -13.94 -8.92 2.11
C ARG A 158 -13.88 -7.80 1.07
N MET A 159 -12.68 -7.28 0.80
CA MET A 159 -12.47 -6.20 -0.16
C MET A 159 -12.65 -6.68 -1.62
N GLU A 160 -12.12 -7.85 -1.94
CA GLU A 160 -12.32 -8.47 -3.26
C GLU A 160 -13.80 -8.79 -3.50
N ALA A 161 -14.54 -9.22 -2.48
CA ALA A 161 -15.96 -9.54 -2.58
C ALA A 161 -16.84 -8.32 -2.96
N ILE A 162 -16.41 -7.10 -2.63
CA ILE A 162 -17.10 -5.86 -3.02
C ILE A 162 -16.52 -5.21 -4.29
N GLY A 163 -15.66 -5.92 -5.01
CA GLY A 163 -15.08 -5.47 -6.28
C GLY A 163 -13.83 -4.59 -6.14
N ILE A 164 -13.20 -4.53 -4.96
CA ILE A 164 -11.88 -3.91 -4.80
C ILE A 164 -10.83 -5.02 -4.99
N CYS A 165 -10.38 -5.21 -6.23
CA CYS A 165 -9.45 -6.28 -6.56
C CYS A 165 -8.06 -6.02 -5.97
N THR A 166 -7.48 -6.98 -5.26
CA THR A 166 -6.09 -6.88 -4.80
C THR A 166 -5.13 -6.89 -5.99
N ARG A 167 -4.36 -5.82 -6.13
CA ARG A 167 -3.32 -5.67 -7.16
C ARG A 167 -1.91 -5.67 -6.60
N PHE A 168 -1.76 -5.48 -5.30
CA PHE A 168 -0.50 -5.65 -4.59
C PHE A 168 -0.74 -6.25 -3.19
N PRO A 169 0.02 -7.28 -2.78
CA PRO A 169 1.09 -7.92 -3.55
C PRO A 169 0.54 -8.82 -4.68
N HIS A 170 -0.43 -9.69 -4.38
CA HIS A 170 -1.14 -10.51 -5.35
C HIS A 170 -2.59 -10.72 -4.92
N THR A 171 -3.44 -11.29 -5.78
CA THR A 171 -4.79 -11.73 -5.42
C THR A 171 -4.76 -12.62 -4.18
N SER A 172 -5.80 -12.52 -3.33
CA SER A 172 -5.86 -13.19 -2.02
C SER A 172 -5.47 -14.67 -2.07
N HIS A 173 -5.99 -15.40 -3.06
CA HIS A 173 -5.70 -16.81 -3.28
C HIS A 173 -4.21 -17.07 -3.55
N LEU A 174 -3.63 -16.41 -4.56
CA LEU A 174 -2.23 -16.62 -4.93
C LEU A 174 -1.30 -16.20 -3.79
N HIS A 175 -1.59 -15.07 -3.15
CA HIS A 175 -0.79 -14.57 -2.04
C HIS A 175 -0.81 -15.55 -0.86
N ARG A 176 -1.97 -16.14 -0.54
CA ARG A 176 -2.09 -17.18 0.50
C ARG A 176 -1.22 -18.40 0.19
N THR A 177 -1.24 -18.88 -1.05
CA THR A 177 -0.40 -20.02 -1.50
C THR A 177 1.10 -19.72 -1.40
N ILE A 178 1.51 -18.49 -1.73
CA ILE A 178 2.92 -18.06 -1.63
C ILE A 178 3.35 -17.97 -0.17
N VAL A 179 2.58 -17.28 0.68
CA VAL A 179 2.91 -17.07 2.10
C VAL A 179 2.99 -18.39 2.86
N ALA A 180 2.08 -19.33 2.59
CA ALA A 180 2.11 -20.66 3.18
C ALA A 180 3.30 -21.53 2.72
N LYS A 181 4.10 -21.06 1.75
CA LYS A 181 5.13 -21.84 1.03
C LYS A 181 4.57 -23.08 0.31
N ASP A 182 3.26 -23.18 0.19
CA ASP A 182 2.57 -24.28 -0.50
C ASP A 182 2.82 -24.26 -2.01
N LEU A 183 3.14 -23.09 -2.59
CA LEU A 183 3.49 -22.98 -4.00
C LEU A 183 4.60 -23.96 -4.40
N TYR A 184 5.67 -24.06 -3.60
CA TYR A 184 6.78 -24.98 -3.88
C TYR A 184 6.34 -26.44 -3.83
N SER A 185 5.47 -26.78 -2.89
CA SER A 185 4.90 -28.13 -2.80
C SER A 185 4.10 -28.48 -4.05
N HIS A 186 3.30 -27.54 -4.58
CA HIS A 186 2.57 -27.75 -5.83
C HIS A 186 3.50 -27.88 -7.04
N LEU A 187 4.53 -27.04 -7.14
CA LEU A 187 5.48 -27.09 -8.26
C LEU A 187 6.29 -28.40 -8.28
N CYS A 188 6.58 -28.98 -7.12
CA CYS A 188 7.26 -30.29 -7.02
C CYS A 188 6.44 -31.46 -7.60
N LEU A 189 5.12 -31.29 -7.79
CA LEU A 189 4.27 -32.29 -8.43
C LEU A 189 4.35 -32.23 -9.97
N GLN A 190 4.95 -31.19 -10.54
CA GLN A 190 5.13 -31.07 -11.99
C GLN A 190 6.48 -31.68 -12.40
N GLU A 191 6.45 -32.89 -12.95
CA GLU A 191 7.66 -33.65 -13.32
C GLU A 191 8.57 -32.88 -14.29
N ASP A 192 7.97 -32.14 -15.23
CA ASP A 192 8.69 -31.35 -16.24
C ASP A 192 9.58 -30.26 -15.65
N LEU A 193 9.26 -29.76 -14.46
CA LEU A 193 10.02 -28.70 -13.79
C LEU A 193 11.29 -29.23 -13.10
N ARG A 194 11.44 -30.56 -12.96
CA ARG A 194 12.61 -31.22 -12.36
C ARG A 194 13.05 -30.63 -11.01
N LEU A 195 12.09 -30.22 -10.18
CA LEU A 195 12.37 -29.64 -8.87
C LEU A 195 12.74 -30.71 -7.83
N PRO A 196 13.62 -30.41 -6.86
CA PRO A 196 13.88 -31.30 -5.73
C PRO A 196 12.58 -31.54 -4.95
N LYS A 197 12.35 -32.78 -4.49
CA LYS A 197 11.16 -33.09 -3.69
C LYS A 197 11.14 -32.23 -2.43
N CYS A 198 10.08 -31.44 -2.24
CA CYS A 198 9.80 -30.80 -0.96
C CYS A 198 9.39 -31.88 0.05
N VAL A 199 10.14 -31.96 1.16
CA VAL A 199 9.76 -32.76 2.34
C VAL A 199 9.09 -31.79 3.31
N LYS A 200 7.86 -32.09 3.73
CA LYS A 200 7.20 -31.38 4.84
C LYS A 200 7.79 -31.82 6.16
#